data_AF-T1ATP0-F1
#
_entry.id   AF-T1ATP0-F1
#
_cell.length_a   1.000
_cell.length_b   1.000
_cell.length_c   1.000
_cell.angle_alpha   90.00
_cell.angle_beta   90.00
_cell.angle_gamma   90.00
#
_symmetry.space_group_name_H-M   'P 1'
#
loop_
_entity.id
_entity.type
_entity.pdbx_description
1 polymer ?
#
loop_
_entity_poly.entity_id
_entity_poly.type
_entity_poly.pdbx_seq_one_letter_code
_entity_poly.pdbx_strand_id
1 'polypeptide(L)' 'MFAGLRLRHWRAEADADGIVTLTLDRADASVNAMAPAVLREFDQALDRLVIEPPPGLIVRSGK' A
#
# COMPACT_ATOMS: atom_id res chain seq x y z
N MET A 1 -1.73 6.27 11.00
CA MET A 1 -0.78 6.19 9.88
C MET A 1 -1.39 6.51 8.51
N PHE A 2 -2.40 5.77 8.02
CA PHE A 2 -2.92 5.94 6.64
C PHE A 2 -4.28 6.65 6.53
N ALA A 3 -4.80 7.22 7.63
CA ALA A 3 -6.06 7.94 7.63
C ALA A 3 -6.01 9.12 6.64
N GLY A 4 -6.96 9.16 5.70
CA GLY A 4 -7.07 10.21 4.68
C GLY A 4 -6.47 9.87 3.31
N LEU A 5 -5.69 8.78 3.18
CA LEU A 5 -5.33 8.27 1.86
C LEU A 5 -6.53 7.57 1.22
N ARG A 6 -6.81 7.90 -0.04
CA ARG A 6 -7.82 7.21 -0.87
C ARG A 6 -7.11 6.29 -1.85
N LEU A 7 -6.69 5.13 -1.34
CA LEU A 7 -6.07 4.09 -2.15
C LEU A 7 -7.18 3.20 -2.75
N ARG A 8 -7.16 3.01 -4.07
CA ARG A 8 -8.11 2.16 -4.79
C ARG A 8 -7.49 0.83 -5.19
N HIS A 9 -6.19 0.80 -5.42
CA HIS A 9 -5.43 -0.38 -5.86
C HIS A 9 -4.63 -1.01 -4.72
N TRP A 10 -4.46 -0.29 -3.61
CA TRP A 10 -3.69 -0.75 -2.46
C TRP A 10 -4.53 -0.80 -1.20
N ARG A 11 -4.24 -1.80 -0.36
CA ARG A 11 -4.73 -1.89 1.02
C ARG A 11 -3.54 -1.80 1.96
N ALA A 12 -3.63 -0.95 2.97
CA ALA A 12 -2.57 -0.73 3.95
C ALA A 12 -3.08 -1.12 5.34
N GLU A 13 -2.36 -2.03 5.99
CA GLU A 13 -2.68 -2.55 7.32
C GLU A 13 -1.40 -2.53 8.16
N ALA A 14 -1.52 -2.24 9.46
CA ALA A 14 -0.43 -2.37 10.41
C ALA A 14 -0.84 -3.41 11.45
N ASP A 15 0.07 -4.30 11.82
CA ASP A 15 -0.15 -5.31 12.85
C ASP A 15 0.22 -4.80 14.26
N ALA A 16 0.12 -5.69 15.25
CA ALA A 16 0.43 -5.38 16.65
C ALA A 16 1.92 -5.08 16.90
N ASP A 17 2.82 -5.57 16.03
CA ASP A 17 4.26 -5.32 16.09
C ASP A 17 4.65 -4.05 15.33
N GLY A 18 3.67 -3.36 14.73
CA GLY A 18 3.87 -2.15 13.94
C GLY A 18 4.39 -2.42 12.52
N ILE A 19 4.46 -3.67 12.09
CA ILE A 19 4.85 -4.00 10.71
C ILE A 19 3.70 -3.61 9.79
N VAL A 20 4.02 -2.87 8.74
CA VAL A 20 3.04 -2.46 7.74
C VAL A 20 3.01 -3.47 6.61
N THR A 21 1.80 -3.87 6.20
CA THR A 21 1.57 -4.63 4.97
C THR A 21 0.85 -3.75 3.94
N LEU A 22 1.48 -3.57 2.77
CA LEU A 22 0.86 -3.02 1.56
C LEU A 22 0.47 -4.18 0.62
N THR A 23 -0.83 -4.42 0.51
CA THR A 23 -1.39 -5.44 -0.38
C THR A 23 -1.84 -4.78 -1.69
N LEU A 24 -1.20 -5.14 -2.81
CA LEU A 24 -1.62 -4.74 -4.14
C LEU A 24 -2.79 -5.63 -4.58
N ASP A 25 -3.95 -5.02 -4.74
CA ASP A 25 -5.14 -5.65 -5.29
C ASP A 25 -5.78 -4.66 -6.25
N ARG A 26 -5.30 -4.69 -7.50
CA ARG A 26 -5.72 -3.72 -8.50
C ARG A 26 -7.23 -3.85 -8.74
N ALA A 27 -7.97 -2.80 -8.36
CA ALA A 27 -9.39 -2.67 -8.65
C ALA A 27 -9.69 -2.82 -10.16
N ASP A 28 -10.83 -3.45 -10.45
CA ASP A 28 -11.40 -3.66 -11.79
C ASP A 28 -10.47 -4.36 -12.79
N ALA A 29 -9.52 -5.16 -12.29
CA ALA A 29 -8.63 -5.98 -13.09
C ALA A 29 -8.35 -7.33 -12.43
N SER A 30 -8.16 -8.38 -13.23
CA SER A 30 -7.77 -9.71 -12.75
C SER A 30 -6.27 -9.84 -12.45
N VAL A 31 -5.45 -8.89 -12.93
CA VAL A 31 -4.00 -8.90 -12.77
C VAL A 31 -3.48 -7.60 -12.18
N ASN A 32 -2.42 -7.73 -11.38
CA ASN A 32 -1.70 -6.62 -10.75
C ASN A 32 -0.68 -6.00 -11.71
N ALA A 33 -1.17 -5.40 -12.79
CA ALA A 33 -0.32 -4.65 -13.70
C ALA A 33 0.18 -3.35 -13.04
N MET A 34 1.47 -3.06 -13.22
CA MET A 34 2.14 -1.84 -12.73
C MET A 34 1.74 -0.61 -13.58
N ALA A 35 0.47 -0.25 -13.52
CA ALA A 35 -0.08 0.90 -14.23
C ALA A 35 0.29 2.21 -13.51
N PRO A 36 0.29 3.37 -14.20
CA PRO A 36 0.63 4.65 -13.59
C PRO A 36 -0.19 5.01 -12.34
N ALA A 37 -1.48 4.66 -12.30
CA ALA A 37 -2.32 4.87 -11.11
C ALA A 37 -1.87 4.04 -9.91
N VAL A 38 -1.49 2.78 -10.14
CA VAL A 38 -0.98 1.87 -9.09
C VAL A 38 0.32 2.41 -8.50
N LEU A 39 1.24 2.88 -9.35
CA LEU A 39 2.53 3.42 -8.91
C LEU A 39 2.37 4.75 -8.16
N ARG A 40 1.47 5.64 -8.60
CA ARG A 40 1.16 6.88 -7.88
C ARG A 40 0.58 6.63 -6.50
N GLU A 41 -0.34 5.68 -6.39
CA GLU A 41 -0.90 5.30 -5.08
C GLU A 41 0.16 4.66 -4.16
N PHE A 42 1.08 3.88 -4.73
CA PHE A 42 2.20 3.30 -3.98
C PHE A 42 3.12 4.40 -3.43
N ASP A 43 3.50 5.37 -4.26
CA ASP A 43 4.31 6.53 -3.87
C ASP A 43 3.66 7.31 -2.72
N GLN A 44 2.35 7.59 -2.81
CA GLN A 44 1.59 8.25 -1.73
C GLN A 44 1.59 7.46 -0.41
N ALA A 45 1.56 6.13 -0.48
CA ALA A 45 1.66 5.29 0.70
C ALA A 45 3.06 5.34 1.29
N LEU A 46 4.11 5.31 0.46
CA LEU A 46 5.50 5.43 0.90
C LEU A 46 5.78 6.80 1.54
N ASP A 47 5.27 7.89 1.00
CA ASP A 47 5.40 9.23 1.59
C ASP A 47 4.89 9.27 3.03
N ARG A 48 3.80 8.55 3.34
CA ARG A 48 3.29 8.43 4.71
C ARG A 48 4.20 7.58 5.59
N LEU A 49 4.77 6.51 5.05
CA LEU A 49 5.70 5.65 5.77
C LEU A 49 7.01 6.36 6.09
N VAL A 50 7.47 7.28 5.24
CA VAL A 50 8.73 8.02 5.49
C VAL A 50 8.59 9.00 6.67
N ILE A 51 7.39 9.53 6.93
CA ILE A 51 7.14 10.43 8.06
C ILE A 51 7.30 9.70 9.40
N GLU A 52 6.80 8.47 9.48
CA GLU A 52 6.89 7.60 10.65
C GLU A 52 7.31 6.19 10.20
N PRO A 53 8.63 5.92 10.05
CA PRO A 53 9.11 4.66 9.49
C PRO A 53 8.67 3.46 10.33
N PRO A 54 7.99 2.46 9.75
CA PRO A 54 7.64 1.25 10.47
C PRO A 54 8.90 0.39 10.67
N PRO A 55 8.91 -0.51 11.67
CA PRO A 55 9.98 -1.47 11.87
C PRO A 55 10.16 -2.43 10.68
N GLY A 56 9.11 -2.60 9.86
CA GLY A 56 9.17 -3.39 8.63
C GLY A 56 8.03 -3.05 7.67
N LEU A 57 8.26 -3.34 6.39
CA LEU A 57 7.28 -3.21 5.32
C LEU A 57 7.19 -4.52 4.53
N ILE A 58 5.98 -5.09 4.46
CA ILE A 58 5.65 -6.23 3.61
C ILE A 58 4.90 -5.70 2.38
N VAL A 59 5.38 -6.04 1.19
CA VAL A 59 4.67 -5.77 -0.08
C VAL A 59 4.22 -7.10 -0.66
N ARG A 60 2.91 -7.30 -0.84
CA ARG A 60 2.35 -8.57 -1.33
C ARG A 60 1.27 -8.39 -2.39
N SER A 61 1.07 -9.43 -3.20
CA SER A 61 -0.10 -9.56 -4.07
C SER A 61 -1.33 -9.94 -3.25
N GLY A 62 -2.46 -9.30 -3.51
CA GLY A 62 -3.80 -9.74 -3.09
C GLY A 62 -4.58 -10.47 -4.19
N LYS A 63 -4.00 -10.62 -5.39
CA LYS A 63 -4.48 -11.53 -6.44
C LYS A 63 -3.87 -12.91 -6.26
#